data_AF-A0A1F9Y8H1-F1
#
_entry.id   AF-A0A1F9Y8H1-F1
#
_cell.length_a   1.000
_cell.length_b   1.000
_cell.length_c   1.000
_cell.angle_alpha   90.00
_cell.angle_beta   90.00
_cell.angle_gamma   90.00
#
_symmetry.space_group_name_H-M   'P 1'
#
loop_
_entity.id
_entity.type
_entity.pdbx_description
1 polymer ?
#
loop_
_entity_poly.entity_id
_entity_poly.type
_entity_poly.pdbx_seq_one_letter_code
_entity_poly.pdbx_strand_id
1 'polypeptide(L)'
;MTMDTTHEHAEPVSYRTITTVWAALLALTTVLVTISHFSHFWAVVAMLTLTPLKAGLVLYYFMHLKYEGPLIKGMVSIALTTLVIFIGMMFLDIAFR
;
A
#
# COMPACT_ATOMS: atom_id res chain seq x y z
N MET A 1 -2.35 48.74 17.81
CA MET A 1 -3.30 47.61 17.87
C MET A 1 -2.85 46.63 16.80
N THR A 2 -2.13 45.60 17.22
CA THR A 2 -1.40 44.65 16.39
C THR A 2 -2.31 43.49 16.00
N MET A 3 -2.50 43.26 14.71
CA MET A 3 -2.97 41.96 14.21
C MET A 3 -2.02 41.54 13.09
N ASP A 4 -0.88 41.00 13.53
CA ASP A 4 0.00 40.19 12.69
C ASP A 4 -0.73 38.87 12.45
N THR A 5 -1.29 38.71 11.25
CA THR A 5 -1.83 37.43 10.80
C THR A 5 -0.66 36.56 10.39
N THR A 6 0.00 35.96 11.37
CA THR A 6 1.00 34.92 11.17
C THR A 6 0.28 33.73 10.54
N HIS A 7 0.31 33.64 9.22
CA HIS A 7 -0.07 32.42 8.52
C HIS A 7 0.92 31.33 8.94
N GLU A 8 0.50 30.52 9.91
CA GLU A 8 1.15 29.27 10.26
C GLU A 8 1.18 28.40 8.99
N HIS A 9 2.31 28.45 8.27
CA HIS A 9 2.66 27.48 7.26
C HIS A 9 2.86 26.13 7.96
N ALA A 10 1.75 25.45 8.26
CA ALA A 10 1.74 24.03 8.53
C ALA A 10 2.54 23.38 7.41
N GLU A 11 3.73 22.84 7.71
CA GLU A 11 4.59 22.17 6.73
C GLU A 11 3.72 21.20 5.93
N PRO A 12 3.40 21.51 4.66
CA PRO A 12 2.47 20.68 3.94
C PRO A 12 3.21 19.38 3.67
N VAL A 13 2.73 18.28 4.25
CA VAL A 13 3.13 16.92 3.89
C VAL A 13 3.26 16.90 2.37
N SER A 14 4.50 16.72 1.89
CA SER A 14 4.88 17.13 0.53
C SER A 14 3.85 16.65 -0.48
N TYR A 15 3.12 17.58 -1.09
CA TYR A 15 2.11 17.28 -2.12
C TYR A 15 2.69 16.42 -3.25
N ARG A 16 4.00 16.52 -3.45
CA ARG A 16 4.81 15.68 -4.35
C ARG A 16 4.80 14.21 -3.96
N THR A 17 4.83 13.87 -2.69
CA THR A 17 4.74 12.49 -2.19
C THR A 17 3.36 11.91 -2.48
N ILE A 18 2.29 12.66 -2.16
CA ILE A 18 0.91 12.22 -2.36
C ILE A 18 0.63 11.96 -3.85
N THR A 19 1.02 12.89 -4.72
CA THR A 19 0.84 12.78 -6.17
C THR A 19 1.65 11.64 -6.78
N THR A 20 2.87 11.39 -6.30
CA THR A 20 3.70 10.25 -6.76
C THR A 20 3.07 8.92 -6.36
N VAL A 21 2.60 8.78 -5.12
CA VAL A 21 1.96 7.54 -4.64
C VAL A 21 0.63 7.31 -5.34
N TRP A 22 -0.15 8.37 -5.57
CA TRP A 22 -1.38 8.30 -6.36
C TRP A 22 -1.13 7.78 -7.78
N ALA A 23 -0.10 8.31 -8.47
CA ALA A 23 0.28 7.83 -9.79
C ALA A 23 0.72 6.36 -9.76
N ALA A 24 1.48 5.94 -8.74
CA ALA A 24 1.85 4.54 -8.55
C ALA A 24 0.62 3.64 -8.34
N LEU A 25 -0.35 4.06 -7.54
CA LEU A 25 -1.60 3.32 -7.31
C LEU A 25 -2.43 3.15 -8.60
N LEU A 26 -2.50 4.21 -9.43
CA LEU A 26 -3.13 4.13 -10.75
C LEU A 26 -2.38 3.18 -11.69
N ALA A 27 -1.05 3.22 -11.69
CA ALA A 27 -0.24 2.31 -12.50
C ALA A 27 -0.49 0.84 -12.10
N LEU A 28 -0.46 0.52 -10.80
CA LEU A 28 -0.76 -0.82 -10.29
C LEU A 28 -2.17 -1.28 -10.69
N THR A 29 -3.15 -0.38 -10.63
CA THR A 29 -4.53 -0.69 -11.02
C THR A 29 -4.65 -0.95 -12.52
N THR A 30 -3.98 -0.15 -13.34
CA THR A 30 -3.97 -0.31 -14.81
C THR A 30 -3.33 -1.63 -15.20
N VAL A 31 -2.22 -2.01 -14.56
CA VAL A 31 -1.56 -3.31 -14.76
C VAL A 31 -2.51 -4.45 -14.40
N LEU A 32 -3.20 -4.36 -13.26
CA LEU A 32 -4.15 -5.39 -12.82
C LEU A 32 -5.30 -5.56 -13.83
N VAL A 33 -5.91 -4.46 -14.28
CA VAL A 33 -6.99 -4.48 -15.29
C VAL A 33 -6.50 -5.08 -16.61
N THR A 34 -5.29 -4.74 -17.04
CA THR A 34 -4.70 -5.26 -18.29
C THR A 34 -4.46 -6.77 -18.20
N ILE A 35 -3.90 -7.26 -17.09
CA ILE A 35 -3.68 -8.70 -16.87
C ILE A 35 -5.02 -9.43 -16.77
N SER A 36 -6.01 -8.81 -16.13
CA SER A 36 -7.35 -9.37 -15.99
C SER A 36 -8.05 -9.63 -17.33
N HIS A 37 -7.70 -8.87 -18.37
CA HIS A 37 -8.30 -9.06 -19.70
C HIS A 37 -7.63 -10.19 -20.50
N PHE A 38 -6.38 -10.54 -20.18
CA PHE A 38 -5.59 -11.47 -20.97
C PHE A 38 -5.82 -12.94 -20.59
N SER A 39 -5.88 -13.25 -19.29
CA SER A 39 -6.03 -14.64 -18.83
C SER A 39 -6.62 -14.70 -17.42
N HIS A 40 -7.60 -15.57 -17.21
CA HIS A 40 -8.26 -15.78 -15.91
C HIS A 40 -7.28 -16.29 -14.84
N PHE A 41 -6.34 -17.17 -15.19
CA PHE A 41 -5.36 -17.69 -14.23
C PHE A 41 -4.40 -16.57 -13.77
N TRP A 42 -3.85 -15.82 -14.73
CA TRP A 42 -2.97 -14.70 -14.42
C TRP A 42 -3.70 -13.56 -13.71
N ALA A 43 -5.00 -13.37 -13.97
CA ALA A 43 -5.83 -12.42 -13.25
C ALA A 43 -5.89 -12.73 -11.75
N VAL A 44 -6.06 -13.99 -11.38
CA VAL A 44 -6.09 -14.43 -9.97
C VAL A 44 -4.74 -14.17 -9.31
N VAL A 45 -3.63 -14.56 -9.96
CA VAL A 45 -2.27 -14.33 -9.44
C VAL A 45 -2.00 -12.83 -9.28
N ALA A 46 -2.37 -12.02 -10.27
CA ALA A 46 -2.23 -10.57 -10.24
C ALA A 46 -3.10 -9.93 -9.14
N MET A 47 -4.35 -10.36 -8.98
CA MET A 47 -5.20 -9.87 -7.88
C MET A 47 -4.60 -10.21 -6.53
N LEU A 48 -4.10 -11.44 -6.34
CA LEU A 48 -3.54 -11.88 -5.08
C LEU A 48 -2.25 -11.13 -4.70
N THR A 49 -1.45 -10.72 -5.69
CA THR A 49 -0.15 -10.07 -5.47
C THR A 49 -0.24 -8.55 -5.49
N LEU A 50 -0.86 -7.95 -6.52
CA LEU A 50 -0.95 -6.50 -6.65
C LEU A 50 -1.89 -5.89 -5.61
N THR A 51 -2.87 -6.63 -5.09
CA THR A 51 -3.82 -6.12 -4.07
C THR A 51 -3.22 -5.81 -2.71
N PRO A 52 -2.51 -6.75 -2.07
CA PRO A 52 -1.78 -6.42 -0.85
C PRO A 52 -0.66 -5.40 -1.11
N LEU A 53 -0.06 -5.36 -2.30
CA LEU A 53 0.97 -4.38 -2.64
C LEU A 53 0.44 -2.93 -2.63
N LYS A 54 -0.73 -2.68 -3.24
CA LYS A 54 -1.38 -1.35 -3.18
C LYS A 54 -1.78 -0.98 -1.74
N ALA A 55 -2.28 -1.94 -0.96
CA ALA A 55 -2.59 -1.71 0.46
C ALA A 55 -1.33 -1.36 1.28
N GLY A 56 -0.21 -2.06 1.05
CA GLY A 56 1.07 -1.77 1.70
C GLY A 56 1.63 -0.40 1.32
N LEU A 57 1.49 0.01 0.06
CA LEU A 57 1.90 1.33 -0.40
C LEU A 57 1.08 2.45 0.27
N VAL A 58 -0.23 2.25 0.41
CA VAL A 58 -1.10 3.18 1.14
C VAL A 58 -0.72 3.23 2.62
N LEU A 59 -0.50 2.07 3.25
CA LEU A 59 -0.10 1.97 4.66
C LEU A 59 1.22 2.70 4.94
N TYR A 60 2.21 2.54 4.06
CA TYR A 60 3.53 3.13 4.23
C TYR A 60 3.53 4.66 4.04
N TYR A 61 2.80 5.16 3.04
CA TYR A 61 2.84 6.58 2.66
C TYR A 61 1.70 7.43 3.25
N PHE A 62 0.46 6.93 3.26
CA PHE A 62 -0.69 7.69 3.73
C PHE A 62 -0.96 7.51 5.23
N MET A 63 -0.65 6.34 5.79
CA MET A 63 -0.80 6.09 7.23
C MET A 63 0.43 6.51 8.06
N HIS A 64 1.33 7.32 7.49
CA HIS A 64 2.48 7.91 8.20
C HIS A 64 3.42 6.91 8.88
N LEU A 65 3.33 5.61 8.60
CA LEU A 65 4.17 4.55 9.19
C LEU A 65 5.67 4.78 8.96
N LYS A 66 6.03 5.54 7.91
CA LYS A 66 7.40 6.01 7.66
C LYS A 66 7.95 6.94 8.76
N TYR A 67 7.09 7.71 9.41
CA TYR A 67 7.44 8.71 10.43
C TYR A 67 7.12 8.25 11.86
N GLU A 68 6.46 7.10 12.02
CA GLU A 68 6.19 6.53 13.32
C GLU A 68 7.40 5.75 13.87
N GLY A 69 7.45 5.62 15.20
CA GLY A 69 8.55 4.96 15.90
C GLY A 69 8.78 3.51 15.43
N PRO A 70 10.02 2.98 15.56
CA PRO A 70 10.39 1.66 15.05
C PRO A 70 9.54 0.51 15.62
N LEU A 71 8.93 0.70 16.79
CA LEU A 71 7.98 -0.22 17.42
C LEU A 71 6.73 -0.49 16.58
N ILE A 72 6.05 0.56 16.10
CA ILE A 72 4.81 0.39 15.31
C ILE A 72 5.13 -0.22 13.95
N LYS A 73 6.21 0.23 13.32
CA LYS A 73 6.72 -0.35 12.07
C LYS A 73 7.03 -1.85 12.23
N GLY A 74 7.63 -2.25 13.34
CA GLY A 74 7.90 -3.66 13.67
C GLY A 74 6.62 -4.48 13.86
N MET A 75 5.67 -3.98 14.65
CA MET A 75 4.37 -4.65 14.88
C MET A 75 3.60 -4.88 13.57
N VAL A 76 3.49 -3.83 12.75
CA VAL A 76 2.81 -3.92 11.45
C VAL A 76 3.53 -4.89 10.51
N SER A 77 4.88 -4.86 10.48
CA SER A 77 5.65 -5.79 9.67
C SER A 77 5.43 -7.24 10.10
N ILE A 78 5.37 -7.53 11.41
CA ILE A 78 5.10 -8.87 11.93
C ILE A 78 3.69 -9.33 11.58
N ALA A 79 2.69 -8.45 11.73
CA ALA A 79 1.31 -8.74 11.37
C ALA A 79 1.18 -9.04 9.87
N LEU A 80 1.81 -8.22 9.02
CA LEU A 80 1.79 -8.37 7.56
C LEU A 80 2.51 -9.65 7.12
N THR A 81 3.69 -9.94 7.70
CA THR A 81 4.43 -11.18 7.43
C THR A 81 3.60 -12.42 7.80
N THR A 82 2.97 -12.40 8.98
CA THR A 82 2.08 -13.50 9.41
C THR A 82 0.92 -13.66 8.42
N LEU A 83 0.26 -12.57 8.04
CA LEU A 83 -0.82 -12.59 7.06
C LEU A 83 -0.37 -13.19 5.71
N VAL A 84 0.79 -12.79 5.19
CA VAL A 84 1.33 -13.33 3.93
C VAL A 84 1.63 -14.82 4.04
N ILE A 85 2.20 -15.27 5.16
CA ILE A 85 2.46 -16.71 5.39
C ILE A 85 1.16 -17.51 5.41
N PHE A 86 0.14 -17.03 6.12
CA PHE A 86 -1.16 -17.71 6.19
C PHE A 86 -1.84 -17.79 4.82
N ILE A 87 -1.86 -16.68 4.07
CA ILE A 87 -2.42 -16.67 2.70
C ILE A 87 -1.63 -17.63 1.82
N GLY A 88 -0.29 -17.56 1.82
CA GLY A 88 0.56 -18.43 1.02
C GLY A 88 0.35 -19.92 1.33
N MET A 89 0.29 -20.27 2.61
CA MET A 89 0.01 -21.63 3.07
C MET A 89 -1.37 -22.11 2.62
N MET A 90 -2.41 -21.27 2.75
CA MET A 90 -3.77 -21.61 2.31
C MET A 90 -3.84 -21.88 0.80
N PHE A 91 -3.12 -21.09 -0.01
CA PHE A 91 -3.06 -21.32 -1.46
C PHE A 91 -2.24 -22.57 -1.82
N LEU A 92 -1.14 -22.85 -1.11
CA LEU A 92 -0.39 -24.09 -1.31
C LEU A 92 -1.25 -25.31 -0.95
N ASP A 93 -1.97 -25.25 0.17
CA ASP A 93 -2.91 -26.30 0.59
C ASP A 93 -3.99 -26.58 -0.46
N ILE A 94 -4.60 -25.53 -1.03
CA ILE A 94 -5.59 -25.69 -2.10
C ILE A 94 -5.01 -26.31 -3.38
N ALA A 95 -3.74 -26.04 -3.68
CA ALA A 95 -3.08 -26.51 -4.89
C ALA A 95 -2.56 -27.95 -4.78
N PHE A 96 -2.27 -28.42 -3.56
CA PHE A 96 -1.82 -29.79 -3.28
C PHE A 96 -2.95 -30.75 -2.87
N ARG A 97 -4.19 -30.25 -2.72
CA ARG A 97 -5.38 -31.11 -2.60
C ARG A 97 -5.83 -31.61 -3.97
#